data_AF-A0A4U9CSX3-F1
#
_entry.id   AF-A0A4U9CSX3-F1
#
_cell.length_a   1.000
_cell.length_b   1.000
_cell.length_c   1.000
_cell.angle_alpha   90.00
_cell.angle_beta   90.00
_cell.angle_gamma   90.00
#
_symmetry.space_group_name_H-M   'P 1'
#
loop_
_entity.id
_entity.type
_entity.pdbx_description
1 polymer ?
#
loop_
_entity_poly.entity_id
_entity_poly.type
_entity_poly.pdbx_seq_one_letter_code
_entity_poly.pdbx_strand_id
1 'polypeptide(L)'
;MSISGRAMVRRLSSCTGWPYDIQSYARVAPALAQKGFRVIVPYLRGYGTTRFLSPETPRNGQPSAMAADIVHLMDALKIKQADIAGFDWGARTADIVAALWPERVKSLVSVSGYLISSQQIGAKPLPPQAELSWWYQFYFATERGQQGYSQNTHDFAKLIWRQASPGWKFSDSAFEKSAPGAG
;
A
#
# COMPACT_ATOMS: atom_id res chain seq x y z
N MET A 1 20.11 11.73 40.65
CA MET A 1 18.65 11.65 40.36
C MET A 1 18.51 11.29 38.88
N SER A 2 18.41 10.00 38.58
CA SER A 2 18.40 9.48 37.20
C SER A 2 16.98 9.48 36.66
N ILE A 3 16.67 10.38 35.74
CA ILE A 3 15.42 10.34 34.98
C ILE A 3 15.63 9.36 33.82
N SER A 4 15.41 8.08 34.12
CA SER A 4 15.17 7.04 33.13
C SER A 4 13.83 7.33 32.45
N GLY A 5 13.86 8.19 31.43
CA GLY A 5 12.73 8.44 30.55
C GLY A 5 12.48 7.23 29.67
N ARG A 6 11.57 6.36 30.09
CA ARG A 6 11.08 5.23 29.28
C ARG A 6 10.68 5.73 27.89
N ALA A 7 11.31 5.19 26.84
CA ALA A 7 10.89 5.39 25.46
C ALA A 7 9.46 4.85 25.27
N MET A 8 8.46 5.74 25.32
CA MET A 8 7.06 5.40 25.11
C MET A 8 6.81 5.23 23.61
N VAL A 9 7.20 4.08 23.05
CA VAL A 9 7.11 3.82 21.60
C VAL A 9 5.74 3.23 21.25
N ARG A 10 4.80 4.06 20.77
CA ARG A 10 3.60 3.59 20.07
C ARG A 10 3.94 3.43 18.59
N ARG A 11 3.79 2.24 18.00
CA ARG A 11 4.32 1.92 16.66
C ARG A 11 3.18 1.96 15.64
N LEU A 12 3.28 2.77 14.59
CA LEU A 12 2.35 2.75 13.45
C LEU A 12 3.11 2.31 12.19
N SER A 13 2.59 1.29 11.50
CA SER A 13 3.02 0.93 10.14
C SER A 13 1.98 1.41 9.13
N SER A 14 2.42 2.06 8.06
CA SER A 14 1.55 2.72 7.09
C SER A 14 1.80 2.16 5.69
N CYS A 15 0.80 1.52 5.09
CA CYS A 15 0.92 0.87 3.78
C CYS A 15 0.23 1.70 2.68
N THR A 16 0.88 1.84 1.53
CA THR A 16 0.40 2.63 0.40
C THR A 16 -0.53 1.81 -0.51
N GLY A 17 -1.38 2.47 -1.31
CA GLY A 17 -2.17 1.85 -2.38
C GLY A 17 -1.47 1.90 -3.74
N TRP A 18 -2.11 1.34 -4.78
CA TRP A 18 -1.74 1.51 -6.18
C TRP A 18 -2.59 2.61 -6.85
N PRO A 19 -2.03 3.45 -7.74
CA PRO A 19 -0.61 3.64 -8.07
C PRO A 19 -0.06 4.81 -7.24
N TYR A 20 -0.01 4.66 -5.92
CA TYR A 20 0.44 5.67 -4.97
C TYR A 20 1.72 5.21 -4.27
N ASP A 21 2.36 6.12 -3.54
CA ASP A 21 3.61 5.83 -2.84
C ASP A 21 3.63 6.43 -1.42
N ILE A 22 4.81 6.42 -0.79
CA ILE A 22 5.00 6.89 0.59
C ILE A 22 4.63 8.35 0.80
N GLN A 23 4.57 9.18 -0.27
CA GLN A 23 4.16 10.58 -0.16
C GLN A 23 2.73 10.73 0.36
N SER A 24 1.89 9.70 0.20
CA SER A 24 0.55 9.62 0.81
C SER A 24 0.59 9.88 2.32
N TYR A 25 1.71 9.56 2.97
CA TYR A 25 1.91 9.73 4.41
C TYR A 25 2.95 10.82 4.75
N ALA A 26 3.43 11.61 3.79
CA ALA A 26 4.46 12.64 4.01
C ALA A 26 4.05 13.70 5.05
N ARG A 27 2.74 13.97 5.20
CA ARG A 27 2.19 14.86 6.24
C ARG A 27 1.77 14.10 7.50
N VAL A 28 1.27 12.88 7.35
CA VAL A 28 0.76 12.06 8.46
C VAL A 28 1.89 11.54 9.35
N ALA A 29 2.97 11.03 8.75
CA ALA A 29 4.07 10.42 9.49
C ALA A 29 4.78 11.40 10.43
N PRO A 30 5.17 12.63 10.00
CA PRO A 30 5.74 13.61 10.92
C PRO A 30 4.78 14.03 12.04
N ALA A 31 3.49 14.22 11.72
CA ALA A 31 2.49 14.62 12.71
C ALA A 31 2.29 13.56 13.82
N LEU A 32 2.38 12.28 13.46
CA LEU A 32 2.34 11.19 14.43
C LEU A 32 3.66 11.04 15.20
N ALA A 33 4.80 11.26 14.53
CA ALA A 33 6.11 11.24 15.19
C ALA A 33 6.20 12.31 16.29
N GLN A 34 5.67 13.51 16.04
CA GLN A 34 5.56 14.58 17.04
C GLN A 34 4.71 14.18 18.26
N LYS A 35 3.78 13.24 18.10
CA LYS A 35 2.99 12.66 19.19
C LYS A 35 3.68 11.47 19.89
N GLY A 36 4.95 11.21 19.58
CA GLY A 36 5.75 10.14 20.18
C GLY A 36 5.61 8.77 19.50
N PHE A 37 4.99 8.69 18.31
CA PHE A 37 4.92 7.43 17.58
C PHE A 37 6.22 7.14 16.83
N ARG A 38 6.67 5.87 16.83
CA ARG A 38 7.63 5.40 15.82
C ARG A 38 6.84 5.01 14.58
N VAL A 39 6.94 5.82 13.54
CA VAL A 39 6.19 5.63 12.29
C VAL A 39 7.08 4.98 11.24
N ILE A 40 6.61 3.89 10.63
CA ILE A 40 7.28 3.20 9.52
C ILE A 40 6.37 3.28 8.29
N VAL A 41 6.90 3.79 7.18
CA VAL A 41 6.17 3.91 5.90
C VAL A 41 6.99 3.22 4.82
N PRO A 42 6.81 1.90 4.60
CA PRO A 42 7.56 1.18 3.57
C PRO A 42 6.98 1.43 2.17
N TYR A 43 7.85 1.41 1.15
CA TYR A 43 7.40 1.13 -0.21
C TYR A 43 6.99 -0.35 -0.31
N LEU A 44 5.84 -0.63 -0.90
CA LEU A 44 5.44 -2.00 -1.24
C LEU A 44 6.36 -2.56 -2.34
N ARG A 45 6.37 -3.90 -2.49
CA ARG A 45 7.05 -4.56 -3.62
C ARG A 45 6.62 -3.93 -4.95
N GLY A 46 7.58 -3.61 -5.81
CA GLY A 46 7.33 -2.96 -7.09
C GLY A 46 7.27 -1.43 -7.03
N TYR A 47 7.61 -0.80 -5.90
CA TYR A 47 7.64 0.67 -5.76
C TYR A 47 8.95 1.18 -5.17
N GLY A 48 9.32 2.39 -5.59
CA GLY A 48 10.40 3.18 -5.02
C GLY A 48 11.69 2.38 -4.88
N THR A 49 12.25 2.36 -3.68
CA THR A 49 13.55 1.72 -3.41
C THR A 49 13.43 0.26 -2.93
N THR A 50 12.21 -0.30 -2.82
CA THR A 50 12.01 -1.70 -2.45
C THR A 50 12.33 -2.61 -3.64
N ARG A 51 13.29 -3.52 -3.46
CA ARG A 51 13.73 -4.45 -4.51
C ARG A 51 13.78 -5.89 -4.01
N PHE A 52 13.57 -6.83 -4.94
CA PHE A 52 13.84 -8.24 -4.67
C PHE A 52 15.34 -8.48 -4.54
N LEU A 53 15.73 -9.33 -3.60
CA LEU A 53 17.14 -9.66 -3.36
C LEU A 53 17.73 -10.53 -4.47
N SER A 54 16.91 -11.42 -5.05
CA SER A 54 17.30 -12.33 -6.13
C SER A 54 16.50 -12.02 -7.40
N PRO A 55 17.14 -12.02 -8.58
CA PRO A 55 16.45 -11.86 -9.85
C PRO A 55 15.51 -13.04 -10.18
N GLU A 56 15.73 -14.21 -9.60
CA GLU A 56 14.90 -15.41 -9.78
C GLU A 56 13.59 -15.37 -8.97
N THR A 57 13.48 -14.48 -7.98
CA THR A 57 12.26 -14.37 -7.17
C THR A 57 11.08 -13.87 -8.02
N PRO A 58 9.93 -14.57 -8.07
CA PRO A 58 8.80 -14.12 -8.87
C PRO A 58 8.31 -12.72 -8.46
N ARG A 59 8.03 -11.85 -9.45
CA ARG A 59 7.42 -10.51 -9.24
C ARG A 59 5.93 -10.66 -8.99
N ASN A 60 5.62 -11.25 -7.84
CA ASN A 60 4.29 -11.73 -7.49
C ASN A 60 3.52 -10.66 -6.70
N GLY A 61 2.39 -10.20 -7.25
CA GLY A 61 1.49 -9.22 -6.66
C GLY A 61 0.35 -9.82 -5.80
N GLN A 62 0.36 -11.12 -5.49
CA GLN A 62 -0.72 -11.74 -4.74
C GLN A 62 -0.87 -11.12 -3.33
N PRO A 63 -2.10 -11.03 -2.78
CA PRO A 63 -2.35 -10.30 -1.53
C PRO A 63 -1.54 -10.78 -0.33
N SER A 64 -1.44 -12.09 -0.13
CA SER A 64 -0.73 -12.68 1.03
C SER A 64 0.78 -12.44 0.99
N ALA A 65 1.37 -12.26 -0.19
CA ALA A 65 2.80 -12.01 -0.31
C ALA A 65 3.17 -10.61 0.19
N MET A 66 2.34 -9.60 -0.08
CA MET A 66 2.52 -8.25 0.48
C MET A 66 2.33 -8.25 2.00
N ALA A 67 1.37 -9.02 2.52
CA ALA A 67 1.18 -9.15 3.97
C ALA A 67 2.40 -9.81 4.65
N ALA A 68 2.95 -10.85 4.04
CA ALA A 68 4.18 -11.50 4.51
C ALA A 68 5.38 -10.52 4.51
N ASP A 69 5.50 -9.65 3.52
CA ASP A 69 6.55 -8.61 3.50
C ASP A 69 6.47 -7.68 4.72
N ILE A 70 5.25 -7.29 5.14
CA ILE A 70 5.05 -6.47 6.33
C ILE A 70 5.46 -7.22 7.59
N VAL A 71 5.11 -8.49 7.72
CA VAL A 71 5.54 -9.33 8.86
C VAL A 71 7.06 -9.46 8.89
N HIS A 72 7.71 -9.74 7.76
CA HIS A 72 9.18 -9.80 7.66
C HIS A 72 9.84 -8.46 8.00
N LEU A 73 9.27 -7.33 7.55
CA LEU A 73 9.75 -6.00 7.93
C LEU A 73 9.63 -5.76 9.43
N MET A 74 8.50 -6.15 10.02
CA MET A 74 8.29 -6.06 11.46
C MET A 74 9.34 -6.89 12.23
N ASP A 75 9.62 -8.11 11.79
CA ASP A 75 10.64 -8.98 12.39
C ASP A 75 12.03 -8.35 12.29
N ALA A 76 12.43 -7.89 11.10
CA ALA A 76 13.71 -7.23 10.86
C ALA A 76 13.91 -5.99 11.73
N LEU A 77 12.83 -5.22 11.98
CA LEU A 77 12.83 -4.03 12.83
C LEU A 77 12.59 -4.33 14.31
N LYS A 78 12.48 -5.61 14.69
CA LYS A 78 12.17 -6.09 16.04
C LYS A 78 10.87 -5.47 16.59
N ILE A 79 9.83 -5.47 15.76
CA ILE A 79 8.48 -5.01 16.04
C ILE A 79 7.57 -6.21 16.31
N LYS A 80 7.32 -6.46 17.60
CA LYS A 80 6.42 -7.54 18.03
C LYS A 80 4.96 -7.24 17.65
N GLN A 81 4.49 -6.02 17.89
CA GLN A 81 3.12 -5.59 17.60
C GLN A 81 3.12 -4.11 17.16
N ALA A 82 2.22 -3.74 16.24
CA ALA A 82 2.04 -2.38 15.76
C ALA A 82 0.56 -2.03 15.52
N ASP A 83 0.23 -0.75 15.62
CA ASP A 83 -0.94 -0.19 14.95
C ASP A 83 -0.66 -0.21 13.43
N ILE A 84 -1.63 -0.58 12.58
CA ILE A 84 -1.44 -0.62 11.13
C ILE A 84 -2.52 0.21 10.45
N ALA A 85 -2.12 1.05 9.49
CA ALA A 85 -3.02 1.86 8.68
C ALA A 85 -2.75 1.66 7.18
N GLY A 86 -3.79 1.67 6.36
CA GLY A 86 -3.65 1.54 4.92
C GLY A 86 -4.89 1.94 4.14
N PHE A 87 -4.71 2.11 2.83
CA PHE A 87 -5.78 2.30 1.84
C PHE A 87 -5.48 1.47 0.59
N ASP A 88 -6.52 1.08 -0.16
CA ASP A 88 -6.41 0.23 -1.36
C ASP A 88 -5.55 -1.03 -1.09
N TRP A 89 -4.41 -1.25 -1.77
CA TRP A 89 -3.54 -2.40 -1.53
C TRP A 89 -2.98 -2.40 -0.10
N GLY A 90 -2.73 -1.22 0.47
CA GLY A 90 -2.28 -1.07 1.84
C GLY A 90 -3.35 -1.47 2.85
N ALA A 91 -4.62 -1.13 2.61
CA ALA A 91 -5.75 -1.57 3.45
C ALA A 91 -5.90 -3.09 3.38
N ARG A 92 -5.95 -3.65 2.16
CA ARG A 92 -6.01 -5.12 1.97
C ARG A 92 -4.84 -5.84 2.66
N THR A 93 -3.63 -5.28 2.55
CA THR A 93 -2.44 -5.85 3.20
C THR A 93 -2.58 -5.81 4.72
N ALA A 94 -3.02 -4.68 5.28
CA ALA A 94 -3.25 -4.51 6.71
C ALA A 94 -4.35 -5.45 7.24
N ASP A 95 -5.44 -5.61 6.49
CA ASP A 95 -6.53 -6.55 6.81
C ASP A 95 -6.00 -7.99 6.88
N ILE A 96 -5.18 -8.42 5.90
CA ILE A 96 -4.62 -9.77 5.88
C ILE A 96 -3.66 -9.98 7.07
N VAL A 97 -2.84 -8.98 7.40
CA VAL A 97 -1.96 -9.08 8.57
C VAL A 97 -2.80 -9.21 9.85
N ALA A 98 -3.86 -8.41 9.99
CA ALA A 98 -4.74 -8.46 11.15
C ALA A 98 -5.54 -9.77 11.24
N ALA A 99 -5.92 -10.36 10.11
CA ALA A 99 -6.67 -11.61 10.06
C ALA A 99 -5.80 -12.85 10.33
N LEU A 100 -4.57 -12.88 9.78
CA LEU A 100 -3.70 -14.06 9.84
C LEU A 100 -2.67 -14.02 10.98
N TRP A 101 -2.28 -12.82 11.42
CA TRP A 101 -1.35 -12.58 12.52
C TRP A 101 -1.91 -11.53 13.49
N PRO A 102 -3.08 -11.77 14.11
CA PRO A 102 -3.74 -10.80 14.98
C PRO A 102 -2.86 -10.36 16.16
N GLU A 103 -1.97 -11.22 16.65
CA GLU A 103 -1.02 -10.90 17.71
C GLU A 103 0.01 -9.82 17.31
N ARG A 104 0.18 -9.59 16.00
CA ARG A 104 1.07 -8.57 15.44
C ARG A 104 0.37 -7.23 15.25
N VAL A 105 -0.97 -7.19 15.31
CA VAL A 105 -1.77 -5.98 15.09
C VAL A 105 -2.43 -5.52 16.38
N LYS A 106 -2.05 -4.33 16.85
CA LYS A 106 -2.64 -3.71 18.04
C LYS A 106 -3.96 -3.02 17.72
N SER A 107 -4.01 -2.28 16.62
CA SER A 107 -5.19 -1.64 16.09
C SER A 107 -5.06 -1.45 14.57
N LEU A 108 -6.19 -1.28 13.89
CA LEU A 108 -6.27 -1.22 12.43
C LEU A 108 -7.06 0.01 11.99
N VAL A 109 -6.51 0.75 11.03
CA VAL A 109 -7.24 1.74 10.22
C VAL A 109 -7.27 1.25 8.78
N SER A 110 -8.41 0.75 8.35
CA SER A 110 -8.61 0.20 7.00
C SER A 110 -9.56 1.07 6.20
N VAL A 111 -9.01 1.85 5.26
CA VAL A 111 -9.81 2.71 4.38
C VAL A 111 -10.61 1.82 3.42
N SER A 112 -11.90 2.13 3.29
CA SER A 112 -12.89 1.37 2.49
C SER A 112 -13.33 0.02 3.08
N GLY A 113 -12.99 -0.27 4.34
CA GLY A 113 -13.55 -1.41 5.08
C GLY A 113 -12.72 -2.68 4.96
N TYR A 114 -13.36 -3.80 4.64
CA TYR A 114 -12.71 -5.12 4.55
C TYR A 114 -12.43 -5.47 3.08
N LEU A 115 -11.16 -5.51 2.69
CA LEU A 115 -10.71 -5.68 1.31
C LEU A 115 -10.15 -7.08 1.00
N ILE A 116 -10.26 -8.03 1.93
CA ILE A 116 -9.88 -9.42 1.65
C ILE A 116 -10.94 -10.05 0.74
N SER A 117 -10.47 -10.68 -0.34
CA SER A 117 -11.29 -11.42 -1.30
C SER A 117 -10.57 -12.70 -1.73
N SER A 118 -11.15 -13.44 -2.67
CA SER A 118 -10.57 -14.67 -3.22
C SER A 118 -10.66 -14.69 -4.75
N GLN A 119 -9.84 -15.53 -5.38
CA GLN A 119 -9.93 -15.75 -6.83
C GLN A 119 -11.31 -16.26 -7.25
N GLN A 120 -11.95 -17.10 -6.43
CA GLN A 120 -13.30 -17.60 -6.68
C GLN A 120 -14.35 -16.48 -6.64
N ILE A 121 -14.18 -15.48 -5.78
CA ILE A 121 -15.05 -14.30 -5.76
C ILE A 121 -14.76 -13.43 -6.99
N GLY A 122 -13.48 -13.17 -7.30
CA GLY A 122 -13.06 -12.34 -8.44
C GLY A 122 -13.41 -12.92 -9.82
N ALA A 123 -13.71 -14.21 -9.91
CA ALA A 123 -14.21 -14.84 -11.13
C ALA A 123 -15.70 -14.56 -11.40
N LYS A 124 -16.43 -14.00 -10.44
CA LYS A 124 -17.86 -13.67 -10.58
C LYS A 124 -18.02 -12.25 -11.13
N PRO A 125 -18.85 -12.05 -12.16
CA PRO A 125 -19.06 -10.71 -12.71
C PRO A 125 -19.88 -9.83 -11.75
N LEU A 126 -19.70 -8.53 -11.90
CA LEU A 126 -20.48 -7.47 -11.27
C LEU A 126 -21.42 -6.80 -12.28
N PRO A 127 -22.39 -5.97 -11.84
CA PRO A 127 -23.16 -5.15 -12.77
C PRO A 127 -22.27 -4.25 -13.66
N PRO A 128 -22.67 -3.92 -14.89
CA PRO A 128 -21.79 -3.23 -15.85
C PRO A 128 -21.17 -1.92 -15.35
N GLN A 129 -21.91 -1.12 -14.56
CA GLN A 129 -21.38 0.11 -13.98
C GLN A 129 -20.25 -0.15 -12.97
N ALA A 130 -20.34 -1.24 -12.21
CA ALA A 130 -19.28 -1.66 -11.31
C ALA A 130 -18.08 -2.19 -12.10
N GLU A 131 -18.29 -2.97 -13.15
CA GLU A 131 -17.19 -3.46 -14.00
C GLU A 131 -16.45 -2.31 -14.68
N LEU A 132 -17.16 -1.27 -15.13
CA LEU A 132 -16.55 -0.05 -15.66
C LEU A 132 -15.69 0.66 -14.61
N SER A 133 -16.09 0.68 -13.33
CA SER A 133 -15.26 1.26 -12.26
C SER A 133 -13.96 0.50 -12.02
N TRP A 134 -13.90 -0.77 -12.44
CA TRP A 134 -12.74 -1.65 -12.36
C TRP A 134 -12.04 -1.86 -13.72
N TRP A 135 -12.33 -1.05 -14.73
CA TRP A 135 -11.88 -1.27 -16.12
C TRP A 135 -10.39 -1.61 -16.27
N TYR A 136 -9.53 -0.98 -15.46
CA TYR A 136 -8.08 -1.14 -15.52
C TYR A 136 -7.61 -2.55 -15.15
N GLN A 137 -8.34 -3.29 -14.30
CA GLN A 137 -7.96 -4.66 -13.93
C GLN A 137 -8.11 -5.61 -15.13
N PHE A 138 -9.15 -5.41 -15.93
CA PHE A 138 -9.39 -6.17 -17.16
C PHE A 138 -8.42 -5.79 -18.26
N TYR A 139 -8.06 -4.50 -18.32
CA TYR A 139 -6.99 -4.04 -19.20
C TYR A 139 -5.67 -4.77 -18.88
N PHE A 140 -5.24 -4.80 -17.61
CA PHE A 140 -4.01 -5.47 -17.17
C PHE A 140 -4.00 -6.99 -17.39
N ALA A 141 -5.15 -7.63 -17.57
CA ALA A 141 -5.23 -9.06 -17.90
C ALA A 141 -4.85 -9.37 -19.37
N THR A 142 -4.52 -8.36 -20.17
CA THR A 142 -4.16 -8.50 -21.59
C THR A 142 -2.71 -8.11 -21.83
N GLU A 143 -2.07 -8.71 -22.85
CA GLU A 143 -0.72 -8.31 -23.29
C GLU A 143 -0.67 -6.83 -23.71
N ARG A 144 -1.73 -6.34 -24.38
CA ARG A 144 -1.87 -4.93 -24.74
C ARG A 144 -1.89 -4.03 -23.49
N GLY A 145 -2.55 -4.46 -22.43
CA GLY A 145 -2.61 -3.69 -21.19
C GLY A 145 -1.30 -3.69 -20.44
N GLN A 146 -0.57 -4.81 -20.42
CA GLN A 146 0.78 -4.85 -19.90
C GLN A 146 1.70 -3.89 -20.65
N GLN A 147 1.75 -3.96 -21.99
CA GLN A 147 2.56 -3.06 -22.81
C GLN A 147 2.14 -1.61 -22.64
N GLY A 148 0.83 -1.35 -22.65
CA GLY A 148 0.27 -0.01 -22.51
C GLY A 148 0.60 0.62 -21.17
N TYR A 149 0.55 -0.15 -20.07
CA TYR A 149 0.98 0.33 -18.77
C TYR A 149 2.49 0.61 -18.77
N SER A 150 3.33 -0.34 -19.20
CA SER A 150 4.78 -0.16 -19.23
C SER A 150 5.22 1.07 -20.04
N GLN A 151 4.61 1.31 -21.21
CA GLN A 151 4.94 2.43 -22.08
C GLN A 151 4.41 3.78 -21.59
N ASN A 152 3.29 3.78 -20.84
CA ASN A 152 2.56 5.00 -20.48
C ASN A 152 2.34 5.11 -18.96
N THR A 153 3.23 4.54 -18.14
CA THR A 153 2.99 4.39 -16.69
C THR A 153 2.63 5.71 -16.03
N HIS A 154 3.35 6.78 -16.36
CA HIS A 154 3.12 8.13 -15.85
C HIS A 154 1.70 8.63 -16.15
N ASP A 155 1.30 8.65 -17.42
CA ASP A 155 0.00 9.18 -17.84
C ASP A 155 -1.16 8.28 -17.39
N PHE A 156 -0.95 6.97 -17.41
CA PHE A 156 -1.91 5.99 -16.90
C PHE A 156 -2.16 6.20 -15.40
N ALA A 157 -1.11 6.29 -14.59
CA ALA A 157 -1.25 6.52 -13.15
C ALA A 157 -1.94 7.86 -12.86
N LYS A 158 -1.59 8.92 -13.61
CA LYS A 158 -2.22 10.24 -13.46
C LYS A 158 -3.71 10.23 -13.81
N LEU A 159 -4.10 9.46 -14.83
CA LEU A 159 -5.50 9.21 -15.17
C LEU A 159 -6.23 8.52 -14.01
N ILE A 160 -5.63 7.47 -13.44
CA ILE A 160 -6.20 6.74 -12.30
C ILE A 160 -6.36 7.66 -11.07
N TRP A 161 -5.39 8.51 -10.76
CA TRP A 161 -5.51 9.47 -9.65
C TRP A 161 -6.71 10.41 -9.84
N ARG A 162 -6.92 10.93 -11.05
CA ARG A 162 -8.08 11.79 -11.38
C ARG A 162 -9.40 11.05 -11.26
N GLN A 163 -9.46 9.80 -11.71
CA GLN A 163 -10.67 8.97 -11.63
C GLN A 163 -11.00 8.57 -10.20
N ALA A 164 -10.00 8.16 -9.41
CA ALA A 164 -10.18 7.71 -8.03
C ALA A 164 -10.47 8.86 -7.06
N SER A 165 -10.09 10.10 -7.40
CA SER A 165 -10.30 11.29 -6.56
C SER A 165 -10.70 12.50 -7.40
N PRO A 166 -11.91 12.51 -7.99
CA PRO A 166 -12.33 13.57 -8.92
C PRO A 166 -12.43 14.96 -8.26
N GLY A 167 -12.65 15.01 -6.95
CA GLY A 167 -12.65 16.26 -6.18
C GLY A 167 -11.27 16.74 -5.74
N TRP A 168 -10.21 15.92 -5.87
CA TRP A 168 -8.88 16.28 -5.42
C TRP A 168 -8.13 17.07 -6.50
N LYS A 169 -7.93 18.37 -6.24
CA LYS A 169 -7.11 19.25 -7.08
C LYS A 169 -5.63 19.09 -6.77
N PHE A 170 -5.04 17.94 -7.06
CA PHE A 170 -3.59 17.74 -6.90
C PHE A 170 -2.82 18.52 -7.97
N SER A 171 -1.70 19.13 -7.57
CA SER A 171 -0.77 19.78 -8.51
C SER A 171 0.08 18.73 -9.22
N ASP A 172 0.55 19.03 -10.43
CA ASP A 172 1.52 18.19 -11.15
C ASP A 172 2.75 17.90 -10.29
N SER A 173 3.31 18.92 -9.61
CA SER A 173 4.44 18.73 -8.69
C SER A 173 4.17 17.73 -7.54
N ALA A 174 2.91 17.60 -7.10
CA ALA A 174 2.55 16.62 -6.07
C ALA A 174 2.52 15.21 -6.66
N PHE A 175 2.04 15.07 -7.90
CA PHE A 175 2.10 13.81 -8.63
C PHE A 175 3.54 13.40 -8.95
N GLU A 176 4.37 14.32 -9.45
CA GLU A 176 5.78 14.05 -9.80
C GLU A 176 6.61 13.59 -8.60
N LYS A 177 6.29 14.06 -7.39
CA LYS A 177 6.95 13.60 -6.16
C LYS A 177 6.65 12.15 -5.81
N SER A 178 5.50 11.64 -6.26
CA SER A 178 5.07 10.25 -6.11
C SER A 178 5.39 9.37 -7.31
N ALA A 179 5.70 9.97 -8.46
CA ALA A 179 5.99 9.29 -9.71
C ALA A 179 7.38 8.60 -9.83
N PRO A 180 8.39 8.74 -8.94
CA PRO A 180 9.66 8.09 -9.17
C PRO A 180 9.59 6.63 -8.70
N GLY A 181 9.25 5.71 -9.60
CA GLY A 181 9.42 4.28 -9.37
C GLY A 181 8.53 3.35 -10.19
N ALA A 182 8.51 3.51 -11.51
CA ALA A 182 8.17 2.42 -12.42
C ALA A 182 9.34 2.25 -13.39
N GLY A 183 10.38 1.55 -12.93
CA GLY A 183 11.53 1.11 -13.70
C GLY A 183 11.74 -0.37 -13.46
#